data_AF-A0A3B8MAU4-F1
#
_entry.id   AF-A0A3B8MAU4-F1
#
_cell.length_a   1.000
_cell.length_b   1.000
_cell.length_c   1.000
_cell.angle_alpha   90.00
_cell.angle_beta   90.00
_cell.angle_gamma   90.00
#
_symmetry.space_group_name_H-M   'P 1'
#
loop_
_entity.id
_entity.type
_entity.pdbx_description
1 polymer ?
#
loop_
_entity_poly.entity_id
_entity_poly.type
_entity_poly.pdbx_seq_one_letter_code
_entity_poly.pdbx_strand_id
1 'polypeptide(L)'
;MHGIDCPEMNTVAGRLARLFLVETLSPVARFVVTTPDVDLYDRYLADVFVLDRETDPRVTAMDGVFVNREMIGEGVARVWTDEKPEF
;
A
#
# COMPACT_ATOMS: atom_id res chain seq x y z
N MET A 1 -5.66 -1.56 -0.30
CA MET A 1 -4.44 -2.36 -0.13
C MET A 1 -4.69 -3.37 0.96
N HIS A 2 -4.00 -4.50 0.98
CA HIS A 2 -4.24 -5.54 1.97
C HIS A 2 -3.83 -5.07 3.38
N GLY A 3 -4.69 -5.32 4.38
CA GLY A 3 -4.44 -5.05 5.79
C GLY A 3 -4.44 -3.57 6.22
N ILE A 4 -4.70 -2.62 5.32
CA ILE A 4 -4.70 -1.18 5.63
C ILE A 4 -5.92 -0.47 5.08
N ASP A 5 -6.31 0.60 5.76
CA ASP A 5 -7.39 1.49 5.37
C ASP A 5 -6.83 2.89 5.14
N CYS A 6 -7.03 3.40 3.93
CA CYS A 6 -6.60 4.74 3.51
C CYS A 6 -7.83 5.64 3.43
N PRO A 7 -7.74 6.92 3.85
CA PRO A 7 -8.85 7.85 3.72
C PRO A 7 -9.28 8.03 2.26
N GLU A 8 -10.56 8.32 2.06
CA GLU A 8 -11.14 8.56 0.72
C GLU A 8 -10.38 9.63 -0.06
N MET A 9 -10.17 9.40 -1.35
CA MET A 9 -9.29 10.23 -2.21
C MET A 9 -9.73 11.69 -2.32
N ASN A 10 -11.02 11.97 -2.14
CA ASN A 10 -11.57 13.33 -2.15
C ASN A 10 -11.27 14.11 -0.85
N THR A 11 -10.78 13.47 0.19
CA THR A 11 -10.34 14.11 1.44
C THR A 11 -8.90 14.64 1.34
N VAL A 12 -8.51 15.56 2.23
CA VAL A 12 -7.11 16.03 2.32
C VAL A 12 -6.18 14.85 2.65
N ALA A 13 -6.57 14.02 3.62
CA ALA A 13 -5.76 12.88 4.05
C ALA A 13 -5.60 11.82 2.94
N GLY A 14 -6.66 11.55 2.16
CA GLY A 14 -6.58 10.63 1.02
C GLY A 14 -5.67 11.16 -0.09
N ARG A 15 -5.64 12.47 -0.32
CA ARG A 15 -4.66 13.08 -1.24
C ARG A 15 -3.23 12.96 -0.74
N LEU A 16 -2.99 13.06 0.57
CA LEU A 16 -1.67 12.85 1.16
C LEU A 16 -1.22 11.38 1.04
N ALA A 17 -2.12 10.43 1.29
CA ALA A 17 -1.85 9.01 1.06
C ALA A 17 -1.49 8.71 -0.40
N ARG A 18 -2.21 9.32 -1.36
CA ARG A 18 -1.88 9.25 -2.78
C ARG A 18 -0.52 9.87 -3.08
N LEU A 19 -0.22 11.05 -2.52
CA LEU A 19 1.06 11.72 -2.73
C LEU A 19 2.21 10.85 -2.25
N PHE A 20 2.11 10.30 -1.04
CA PHE A 20 3.08 9.35 -0.49
C PHE A 20 3.35 8.20 -1.47
N LEU A 21 2.32 7.50 -1.93
CA LEU A 21 2.48 6.42 -2.91
C LEU A 21 3.17 6.87 -4.20
N VAL A 22 2.78 8.04 -4.74
CA VAL A 22 3.40 8.59 -5.96
C VAL A 22 4.87 8.88 -5.72
N GLU A 23 5.24 9.50 -4.60
CA GLU A 23 6.63 9.82 -4.26
C GLU A 23 7.46 8.55 -3.99
N THR A 24 6.88 7.53 -3.36
CA THR A 24 7.54 6.24 -3.11
C THR A 24 7.77 5.45 -4.41
N LEU A 25 6.79 5.41 -5.31
CA LEU A 25 6.81 4.51 -6.47
C LEU A 25 7.36 5.14 -7.75
N SER A 26 7.16 6.45 -7.98
CA SER A 26 7.63 7.12 -9.21
C SER A 26 9.13 7.03 -9.49
N PRO A 27 10.04 7.09 -8.50
CA PRO A 27 11.48 7.01 -8.78
C PRO A 27 11.94 5.57 -9.08
N VAL A 28 11.12 4.56 -8.82
CA VAL A 28 11.53 3.16 -8.94
C VAL A 28 11.09 2.61 -10.28
N ALA A 29 12.01 1.97 -11.00
CA ALA A 29 11.74 1.42 -12.32
C ALA A 29 10.72 0.26 -12.32
N ARG A 30 10.57 -0.42 -11.18
CA ARG A 30 9.71 -1.58 -10.99
C ARG A 30 9.42 -1.80 -9.52
N PHE A 31 8.26 -2.36 -9.22
CA PHE A 31 7.84 -2.77 -7.88
C PHE A 31 7.12 -4.12 -8.00
N VAL A 32 7.01 -4.82 -6.88
CA VAL A 32 6.33 -6.11 -6.81
C VAL A 32 4.98 -5.94 -6.15
N VAL A 33 3.99 -6.63 -6.68
CA VAL A 33 2.65 -6.73 -6.11
C VAL A 33 2.33 -8.20 -5.89
N THR A 34 1.88 -8.55 -4.69
CA THR A 34 1.26 -9.85 -4.41
C THR A 34 -0.20 -9.65 -4.03
N THR A 35 -1.07 -10.54 -4.48
CA THR A 35 -2.52 -10.47 -4.27
C THR A 35 -2.98 -11.67 -3.44
N PRO A 36 -2.76 -11.66 -2.11
CA PRO A 36 -3.09 -12.81 -1.26
C PRO A 36 -4.59 -13.11 -1.18
N ASP A 37 -5.44 -12.12 -1.45
CA ASP A 37 -6.87 -12.23 -1.24
C ASP A 37 -7.67 -11.37 -2.24
N VAL A 38 -8.97 -11.65 -2.34
CA VAL A 38 -9.95 -10.95 -3.17
C VAL A 38 -11.14 -10.58 -2.30
N ASP A 39 -11.58 -9.32 -2.36
CA ASP A 39 -12.73 -8.86 -1.57
C ASP A 39 -14.10 -9.27 -2.18
N LEU A 40 -15.19 -9.00 -1.45
CA LEU A 40 -16.57 -9.32 -1.89
C LEU A 40 -16.95 -8.65 -3.24
N TYR A 41 -16.22 -7.62 -3.65
CA TYR A 41 -16.43 -6.89 -4.90
C TYR A 41 -15.46 -7.33 -6.01
N ASP A 42 -14.82 -8.48 -5.85
CA ASP A 42 -13.84 -9.06 -6.79
C ASP A 42 -12.62 -8.15 -7.01
N ARG A 43 -12.26 -7.33 -6.00
CA ARG A 43 -11.07 -6.49 -6.04
C ARG A 43 -9.93 -7.20 -5.33
N TYR A 44 -8.78 -7.25 -6.00
CA TYR A 44 -7.56 -7.79 -5.39
C TYR A 44 -7.10 -6.93 -4.22
N LEU A 45 -6.93 -7.57 -3.05
CA LEU A 45 -6.22 -6.99 -1.94
C LEU A 45 -4.72 -7.20 -2.17
N ALA A 46 -3.98 -6.10 -2.30
CA ALA A 46 -2.59 -6.11 -2.73
C ALA A 46 -1.61 -5.74 -1.60
N ASP A 47 -0.52 -6.48 -1.52
CA ASP A 47 0.72 -6.12 -0.83
C ASP A 47 1.72 -5.56 -1.85
N VAL A 48 2.37 -4.45 -1.52
CA VAL A 48 3.30 -3.77 -2.43
C VAL A 48 4.70 -3.71 -1.83
N PHE A 49 5.68 -4.12 -2.62
CA PHE A 49 7.10 -4.14 -2.25
C PHE A 49 7.91 -3.32 -3.23
N VAL A 50 8.85 -2.54 -2.70
CA VAL A 50 9.71 -1.67 -3.51
C VAL A 50 11.15 -1.71 -3.00
N LEU A 51 12.10 -1.72 -3.92
CA LEU A 51 13.53 -1.65 -3.58
C LEU A 51 14.23 -0.73 -4.59
N ASP A 52 14.83 0.34 -4.09
CA ASP A 52 15.46 1.35 -4.95
C ASP A 52 16.57 0.73 -5.81
N ARG A 53 16.60 1.09 -7.09
CA ARG A 53 17.56 0.62 -8.11
C ARG A 53 17.62 -0.91 -8.31
N GLU A 54 16.75 -1.69 -7.69
CA GLU A 54 16.71 -3.14 -7.91
C GLU A 54 15.98 -3.48 -9.21
N THR A 55 16.50 -4.49 -9.89
CA THR A 55 16.03 -4.94 -11.19
C THR A 55 15.44 -6.36 -11.15
N ASP A 56 15.86 -7.20 -10.21
CA ASP A 56 15.31 -8.53 -10.02
C ASP A 56 14.06 -8.47 -9.13
N PRO A 57 12.86 -8.79 -9.67
CA PRO A 57 11.63 -8.77 -8.89
C PRO A 57 11.66 -9.76 -7.71
N ARG A 58 12.46 -10.83 -7.77
CA ARG A 58 12.59 -11.79 -6.66
C ARG A 58 13.29 -11.16 -5.46
N VAL A 59 14.31 -10.34 -5.73
CA VAL A 59 15.02 -9.59 -4.67
C VAL A 59 14.09 -8.54 -4.08
N THR A 60 13.36 -7.78 -4.92
CA THR A 60 12.36 -6.82 -4.43
C THR A 60 11.27 -7.49 -3.58
N ALA A 61 10.84 -8.70 -3.93
CA ALA A 61 9.84 -9.44 -3.16
C ALA A 61 10.35 -9.92 -1.79
N MET A 62 11.64 -10.28 -1.68
CA MET A 62 12.23 -10.82 -0.46
C MET A 62 12.76 -9.72 0.48
N ASP A 63 13.45 -8.73 -0.08
CA ASP A 63 14.22 -7.74 0.67
C ASP A 63 13.67 -6.31 0.51
N GLY A 64 12.61 -6.13 -0.27
CA GLY A 64 12.00 -4.83 -0.52
C GLY A 64 11.24 -4.29 0.68
N VAL A 65 11.09 -2.96 0.68
CA VAL A 65 10.27 -2.23 1.66
C VAL A 65 8.81 -2.56 1.43
N PHE A 66 8.13 -2.99 2.49
CA PHE A 66 6.70 -3.27 2.47
C PHE A 66 5.88 -1.98 2.60
N VAL A 67 5.44 -1.44 1.47
CA VAL A 67 4.83 -0.11 1.36
C VAL A 67 3.58 0.02 2.23
N ASN A 68 2.77 -1.05 2.36
CA ASN A 68 1.55 -0.99 3.18
C ASN A 68 1.87 -0.64 4.64
N ARG A 69 2.98 -1.18 5.19
CA ARG A 69 3.44 -0.87 6.55
C ARG A 69 3.95 0.57 6.65
N GLU A 70 4.71 1.03 5.66
CA GLU A 70 5.22 2.40 5.65
C GLU A 70 4.09 3.43 5.63
N MET A 71 3.00 3.16 4.90
CA MET A 71 1.82 4.04 4.90
C MET A 71 1.20 4.19 6.30
N ILE A 72 1.25 3.15 7.14
CA ILE A 72 0.81 3.24 8.54
C ILE A 72 1.83 4.02 9.36
N GLY A 73 3.14 3.75 9.19
CA GLY A 73 4.21 4.45 9.89
C GLY A 73 4.20 5.96 9.66
N GLU A 74 3.90 6.38 8.44
CA GLU A 74 3.78 7.78 8.01
C GLU A 74 2.42 8.40 8.35
N GLY A 75 1.50 7.64 8.96
CA GLY A 75 0.20 8.13 9.40
C GLY A 75 -0.76 8.48 8.25
N VAL A 76 -0.48 8.05 7.03
CA VAL A 76 -1.34 8.25 5.85
C VAL A 76 -2.34 7.12 5.64
N ALA A 77 -2.20 6.03 6.40
CA ALA A 77 -3.14 4.92 6.50
C ALA A 77 -3.25 4.42 7.95
N ARG A 78 -4.27 3.62 8.22
CA ARG A 78 -4.43 2.89 9.48
C ARG A 78 -4.49 1.38 9.23
N VAL A 79 -4.24 0.60 10.27
CA VAL A 79 -4.51 -0.85 10.22
C VAL A 79 -5.99 -1.05 9.94
N TRP A 80 -6.31 -1.88 8.96
CA TRP A 80 -7.68 -2.26 8.70
C TRP A 80 -8.16 -3.20 9.82
N THR A 81 -9.32 -2.90 10.39
CA THR A 81 -9.99 -3.76 11.36
C THR A 81 -11.41 -4.05 10.87
N ASP A 82 -11.93 -5.22 11.21
CA ASP A 82 -13.31 -5.64 10.86
C ASP A 82 -14.38 -4.91 11.73
N GLU A 83 -13.93 -4.05 12.64
CA GLU A 83 -14.79 -3.29 13.53
C GLU A 83 -15.51 -2.17 12.77
N LYS A 84 -16.84 -2.29 12.67
CA LYS A 84 -17.68 -1.17 12.24
C LYS A 84 -17.61 -0.08 13.31
N PRO A 85 -17.37 1.20 12.95
CA PRO A 85 -17.49 2.28 13.91
C PRO A 85 -18.90 2.27 14.51
N GLU A 86 -19.00 2.26 15.83
CA GLU A 86 -20.26 2.46 16.55
C GLU A 86 -20.79 3.86 16.20
N PHE A 87 -22.03 3.92 15.70
CA PHE A 87 -22.73 5.15 15.36
C PHE A 87 -23.52 5.69 16.56
#